data_AF-A0A1F0MSL5-F1
#
_entry.id   AF-A0A1F0MSL5-F1
#
_cell.length_a   1.000
_cell.length_b   1.000
_cell.length_c   1.000
_cell.angle_alpha   90.00
_cell.angle_beta   90.00
_cell.angle_gamma   90.00
#
_symmetry.space_group_name_H-M   'P 1'
#
loop_
_entity.id
_entity.type
_entity.pdbx_description
1 polymer ?
#
loop_
_entity_poly.entity_id
_entity_poly.type
_entity_poly.pdbx_seq_one_letter_code
_entity_poly.pdbx_strand_id
1 'polypeptide(L)'
;MVDEYPENIQGDPNFNVGGVDRQLPDDLQLEQLRSYIESTYDPESPQYLALLPDRITHAAMLMLGSAVDHTMPGVAYTDNISQKSCELGEIFGESTSWIISLWDGPKVAKEHFFRPEAAALAQLSGCAVLDVDDAKDASSAVTFARDNGAKTVAVWAFSSGCEYIPDGADKVALTFPTKVVPLDVPTFTQVGTADSIGAKIEGAETYHSTHYIQTPAEARRKVRDLADFFRN
;
A
#
# COMPACT_ATOMS: atom_id res chain seq x y z
N MET A 1 -2.99 14.42 24.57
CA MET A 1 -3.13 13.01 24.97
C MET A 1 -1.98 12.74 25.93
N VAL A 2 -2.28 12.17 27.09
CA VAL A 2 -1.24 11.73 28.02
C VAL A 2 -0.66 10.46 27.41
N ASP A 3 0.65 10.41 27.25
CA ASP A 3 1.37 9.24 26.74
C ASP A 3 1.19 8.11 27.78
N GLU A 4 0.23 7.22 27.55
CA GLU A 4 -0.09 6.09 28.45
C GLU A 4 0.88 4.92 28.27
N TYR A 5 2.00 5.11 27.56
CA TYR A 5 3.05 4.11 27.49
C TYR A 5 3.89 4.14 28.77
N PRO A 6 3.83 3.10 29.62
CA PRO A 6 4.51 3.13 30.92
C PRO A 6 6.02 3.23 30.70
N GLU A 7 6.61 4.33 31.16
CA GLU A 7 8.05 4.54 31.11
C GLU A 7 8.79 3.39 31.80
N ASN A 8 9.82 2.86 31.14
CA ASN A 8 10.66 1.80 31.70
C ASN A 8 11.69 2.40 32.67
N ILE A 9 11.24 2.84 33.83
CA ILE A 9 12.05 3.58 34.81
C ILE A 9 12.91 2.61 35.62
N GLN A 10 14.22 2.86 35.64
CA GLN A 10 15.17 2.09 36.45
C GLN A 10 14.84 2.25 37.94
N GLY A 11 14.37 1.16 38.57
CA GLY A 11 13.91 1.15 39.97
C GLY A 11 12.43 0.78 40.16
N ASP A 12 11.65 0.71 39.08
CA ASP A 12 10.29 0.16 39.12
C ASP A 12 10.33 -1.37 39.30
N PRO A 13 9.46 -1.99 40.13
CA PRO A 13 9.33 -3.45 40.21
C PRO A 13 9.01 -4.13 38.86
N ASN A 14 8.43 -3.39 37.91
CA ASN A 14 8.14 -3.79 36.53
C ASN A 14 9.19 -3.27 35.52
N PHE A 15 10.33 -2.79 36.01
CA PHE A 15 11.48 -2.46 35.17
C PHE A 15 12.00 -3.74 34.51
N ASN A 16 12.18 -3.70 33.21
CA ASN A 16 12.71 -4.84 32.47
C ASN A 16 13.80 -4.39 31.50
N VAL A 17 14.90 -5.14 31.44
CA VAL A 17 16.00 -4.89 30.49
C VAL A 17 16.04 -6.01 29.47
N GLY A 18 15.57 -5.73 28.26
CA GLY A 18 15.47 -6.72 27.18
C GLY A 18 14.47 -7.85 27.45
N GLY A 19 14.00 -8.50 26.38
CA GLY A 19 13.26 -9.77 26.50
C GLY A 19 11.84 -9.70 27.09
N VAL A 20 11.19 -8.54 27.08
CA VAL A 20 9.75 -8.46 27.34
C VAL A 20 9.05 -8.18 26.02
N ASP A 21 8.06 -9.00 25.66
CA ASP A 21 7.14 -8.76 24.56
C ASP A 21 6.30 -7.52 24.86
N ARG A 22 6.86 -6.34 24.60
CA ARG A 22 6.16 -5.06 24.56
C ARG A 22 6.25 -4.54 23.15
N GLN A 23 5.21 -4.80 22.37
CA GLN A 23 5.06 -4.19 21.07
C GLN A 23 4.69 -2.73 21.26
N LEU A 24 5.52 -1.82 20.73
CA LEU A 24 5.25 -0.38 20.70
C LEU A 24 3.88 -0.09 20.08
N PRO A 25 3.18 0.98 20.47
CA PRO A 25 1.99 1.45 19.75
C PRO A 25 2.35 1.74 18.30
N ASP A 26 1.37 1.62 17.41
CA ASP A 26 1.61 1.73 15.96
C ASP A 26 2.18 3.09 15.56
N ASP A 27 1.78 4.19 16.22
CA ASP A 27 2.36 5.51 16.01
C ASP A 27 3.86 5.58 16.36
N LEU A 28 4.27 4.96 17.48
CA LEU A 28 5.68 4.91 17.87
C LEU A 28 6.49 3.94 17.02
N GLN A 29 5.88 2.84 16.56
CA GLN A 29 6.52 1.95 15.58
C GLN A 29 6.81 2.70 14.28
N LEU A 30 5.83 3.47 13.77
CA LEU A 30 6.01 4.31 12.59
C LEU A 30 7.09 5.37 12.82
N GLU A 31 7.06 6.06 13.97
CA GLU A 31 8.05 7.09 14.29
C GLU A 31 9.48 6.54 14.29
N GLN A 32 9.71 5.38 14.93
CA GLN A 32 11.02 4.75 14.97
C GLN A 32 11.49 4.31 13.58
N LEU A 33 10.59 3.67 12.81
CA LEU A 33 10.89 3.22 11.45
C LEU A 33 11.24 4.41 10.54
N ARG A 34 10.41 5.45 10.55
CA ARG A 34 10.60 6.68 9.78
C ARG A 34 11.92 7.35 10.15
N SER A 35 12.19 7.53 11.45
CA SER A 35 13.41 8.18 11.93
C SER A 35 14.67 7.48 11.42
N TYR A 36 14.69 6.14 11.44
CA TYR A 36 15.81 5.38 10.90
C TYR A 36 15.97 5.55 9.38
N ILE A 37 14.88 5.43 8.62
CA ILE A 37 14.90 5.52 7.16
C ILE A 37 15.38 6.91 6.72
N GLU A 38 14.80 7.98 7.27
CA GLU A 38 15.10 9.37 6.93
C GLU A 38 16.53 9.77 7.32
N SER A 39 17.09 9.16 8.37
CA SER A 39 18.48 9.42 8.80
C SER A 39 19.52 8.65 7.97
N THR A 40 19.12 7.56 7.31
CA THR A 40 20.05 6.61 6.69
C THR A 40 20.07 6.71 5.17
N TYR A 41 18.92 6.96 4.54
CA TYR A 41 18.77 6.86 3.09
C TYR A 41 18.44 8.22 2.47
N ASP A 42 19.11 8.55 1.37
CA ASP A 42 18.87 9.77 0.61
C ASP A 42 17.55 9.67 -0.19
N PRO A 43 16.52 10.49 0.12
CA PRO A 43 15.24 10.48 -0.58
C PRO A 43 15.35 10.93 -2.05
N GLU A 44 16.38 11.70 -2.40
CA GLU A 44 16.60 12.21 -3.77
C GLU A 44 17.27 11.16 -4.67
N SER A 45 17.68 10.03 -4.11
CA SER A 45 18.24 8.92 -4.88
C SER A 45 17.20 8.41 -5.90
N PRO A 46 17.55 8.26 -7.19
CA PRO A 46 16.62 7.74 -8.19
C PRO A 46 16.13 6.31 -7.90
N GLN A 47 16.86 5.55 -7.08
CA GLN A 47 16.49 4.20 -6.66
C GLN A 47 15.77 4.18 -5.32
N TYR A 48 15.49 5.34 -4.69
CA TYR A 48 14.96 5.41 -3.34
C TYR A 48 13.69 4.57 -3.16
N LEU A 49 12.68 4.82 -4.00
CA LEU A 49 11.40 4.11 -3.94
C LEU A 49 11.54 2.63 -4.34
N ALA A 50 12.41 2.32 -5.31
CA ALA A 50 12.62 0.94 -5.76
C ALA A 50 13.20 0.03 -4.66
N LEU A 51 14.06 0.59 -3.81
CA LEU A 51 14.70 -0.12 -2.70
C LEU A 51 13.93 0.04 -1.38
N LEU A 52 12.88 0.87 -1.35
CA LEU A 52 12.18 1.20 -0.12
C LEU A 52 11.56 -0.02 0.58
N PRO A 53 10.93 -0.99 -0.11
CA PRO A 53 10.37 -2.18 0.55
C PRO A 53 11.41 -2.98 1.34
N ASP A 54 12.58 -3.19 0.76
CA ASP A 54 13.69 -3.90 1.42
C ASP A 54 14.22 -3.09 2.61
N ARG A 55 14.36 -1.77 2.44
CA ARG A 55 14.80 -0.85 3.49
C ARG A 55 13.82 -0.82 4.66
N ILE A 56 12.51 -0.82 4.38
CA ILE A 56 11.45 -0.90 5.40
C ILE A 56 11.56 -2.21 6.15
N THR A 57 11.65 -3.34 5.44
CA THR A 57 11.76 -4.66 6.06
C THR A 57 12.99 -4.74 6.98
N HIS A 58 14.15 -4.33 6.46
CA HIS A 58 15.39 -4.35 7.22
C HIS A 58 15.34 -3.40 8.44
N ALA A 59 14.87 -2.17 8.25
CA ALA A 59 14.72 -1.21 9.35
C ALA A 59 13.72 -1.71 10.40
N ALA A 60 12.61 -2.33 9.98
CA ALA A 60 11.62 -2.89 10.91
C ALA A 60 12.21 -4.04 11.74
N MET A 61 13.00 -4.92 11.12
CA MET A 61 13.72 -5.99 11.84
C MET A 61 14.70 -5.44 12.88
N LEU A 62 15.41 -4.35 12.56
CA LEU A 62 16.38 -3.72 13.46
C LEU A 62 15.70 -2.92 14.58
N MET A 63 14.69 -2.11 14.25
CA MET A 63 14.09 -1.13 15.16
C MET A 63 12.96 -1.73 16.00
N LEU A 64 12.14 -2.59 15.41
CA LEU A 64 10.95 -3.16 16.07
C LEU A 64 11.21 -4.58 16.61
N GLY A 65 12.39 -5.15 16.31
CA GLY A 65 12.82 -6.45 16.78
C GLY A 65 12.32 -7.63 15.92
N SER A 66 13.01 -8.76 16.01
CA SER A 66 12.75 -9.94 15.17
C SER A 66 11.53 -10.77 15.58
N ALA A 67 10.92 -10.49 16.75
CA ALA A 67 9.72 -11.19 17.21
C ALA A 67 8.45 -10.74 16.45
N VAL A 68 8.51 -9.62 15.72
CA VAL A 68 7.41 -9.10 14.91
C VAL A 68 7.46 -9.69 13.50
N ASP A 69 6.30 -9.95 12.91
CA ASP A 69 6.19 -10.40 11.53
C ASP A 69 6.40 -9.23 10.54
N HIS A 70 7.57 -9.23 9.92
CA HIS A 70 8.02 -8.22 8.95
C HIS A 70 7.74 -8.57 7.49
N THR A 71 6.95 -9.62 7.21
CA THR A 71 6.65 -10.02 5.83
C THR A 71 5.95 -8.90 5.05
N MET A 72 6.52 -8.49 3.92
CA MET A 72 5.87 -7.50 3.06
C MET A 72 4.65 -8.12 2.35
N PRO A 73 3.61 -7.33 2.01
CA PRO A 73 2.40 -7.86 1.36
C PRO A 73 2.71 -8.67 0.09
N GLY A 74 3.65 -8.19 -0.73
CA GLY A 74 4.09 -8.85 -1.95
C GLY A 74 4.83 -10.17 -1.76
N VAL A 75 5.14 -10.55 -0.52
CA VAL A 75 5.68 -11.87 -0.15
C VAL A 75 4.65 -12.68 0.61
N ALA A 76 3.90 -12.04 1.52
CA ALA A 76 2.90 -12.71 2.35
C ALA A 76 1.70 -13.27 1.56
N TYR A 77 1.38 -12.65 0.41
CA TYR A 77 0.11 -12.88 -0.29
C TYR A 77 0.27 -13.15 -1.79
N THR A 78 1.45 -13.51 -2.29
CA THR A 78 1.64 -13.75 -3.74
C THR A 78 1.75 -15.23 -4.09
N ASP A 79 1.53 -16.12 -3.13
CA ASP A 79 1.56 -17.57 -3.36
C ASP A 79 0.52 -18.00 -4.40
N ASN A 80 0.98 -18.66 -5.47
CA ASN A 80 0.19 -19.24 -6.54
C ASN A 80 -0.62 -18.24 -7.41
N ILE A 81 -0.26 -16.96 -7.42
CA ILE A 81 -0.87 -16.00 -8.35
C ILE A 81 -0.27 -16.17 -9.75
N SER A 82 -1.11 -16.17 -10.79
CA SER A 82 -0.66 -16.15 -12.18
C SER A 82 -0.22 -14.74 -12.58
N GLN A 83 0.75 -14.64 -13.48
CA GLN A 83 1.19 -13.39 -14.08
C GLN A 83 1.26 -13.53 -15.60
N LYS A 84 0.76 -12.53 -16.33
CA LYS A 84 0.93 -12.41 -17.78
C LYS A 84 1.08 -10.95 -18.20
N SER A 85 1.95 -10.69 -19.16
CA SER A 85 2.10 -9.37 -19.76
C SER A 85 1.09 -9.15 -20.88
N CYS A 86 0.63 -7.91 -21.03
CA CYS A 86 -0.09 -7.42 -22.20
C CYS A 86 0.52 -6.10 -22.69
N GLU A 87 -0.03 -5.52 -23.75
CA GLU A 87 0.46 -4.26 -24.31
C GLU A 87 0.30 -3.05 -23.38
N LEU A 88 -0.58 -3.15 -22.38
CA LEU A 88 -0.87 -2.08 -21.42
C LEU A 88 -0.10 -2.23 -20.10
N GLY A 89 0.52 -3.39 -19.83
CA GLY A 89 1.22 -3.65 -18.57
C GLY A 89 1.14 -5.12 -18.13
N GLU A 90 1.03 -5.34 -16.82
CA GLU A 90 1.06 -6.68 -16.21
C GLU A 90 -0.28 -7.06 -15.61
N ILE A 91 -0.72 -8.29 -15.86
CA ILE A 91 -1.97 -8.85 -15.35
C ILE A 91 -1.65 -9.92 -14.33
N PHE A 92 -2.20 -9.77 -13.13
CA PHE A 92 -2.12 -10.74 -12.03
C PHE A 92 -3.47 -11.42 -11.81
N GLY A 93 -3.46 -12.75 -11.71
CA GLY A 93 -4.66 -13.55 -11.48
C GLY A 93 -5.56 -13.70 -12.71
N GLU A 94 -6.62 -14.49 -12.54
CA GLU A 94 -7.63 -14.75 -13.57
C GLU A 94 -9.03 -14.68 -12.95
N SER A 95 -9.86 -13.75 -13.44
CA SER A 95 -11.21 -13.54 -12.92
C SER A 95 -12.07 -12.79 -13.95
N THR A 96 -13.39 -12.83 -13.77
CA THR A 96 -14.31 -11.94 -14.49
C THR A 96 -14.55 -10.62 -13.78
N SER A 97 -13.98 -10.43 -12.59
CA SER A 97 -13.95 -9.16 -11.87
C SER A 97 -12.54 -8.58 -11.94
N TRP A 98 -12.41 -7.39 -12.50
CA TRP A 98 -11.12 -6.77 -12.80
C TRP A 98 -10.89 -5.53 -11.95
N ILE A 99 -9.64 -5.29 -11.60
CA ILE A 99 -9.16 -4.06 -10.96
C ILE A 99 -8.07 -3.47 -11.88
N ILE A 100 -8.24 -2.22 -12.28
CA ILE A 100 -7.20 -1.47 -12.99
C ILE A 100 -6.38 -0.71 -11.94
N SER A 101 -5.10 -1.02 -11.82
CA SER A 101 -4.19 -0.38 -10.88
C SER A 101 -3.46 0.78 -11.53
N LEU A 102 -3.55 1.98 -10.94
CA LEU A 102 -3.04 3.23 -11.48
C LEU A 102 -1.98 3.84 -10.56
N TRP A 103 -0.76 3.93 -11.07
CA TRP A 103 0.32 4.69 -10.47
C TRP A 103 1.24 5.28 -11.54
N ASP A 104 1.50 6.59 -11.44
CA ASP A 104 2.34 7.38 -12.34
C ASP A 104 3.75 7.65 -11.78
N GLY A 105 4.16 6.92 -10.74
CA GLY A 105 5.48 7.04 -10.16
C GLY A 105 6.62 6.49 -11.04
N PRO A 106 7.86 6.52 -10.53
CA PRO A 106 9.03 6.16 -11.31
C PRO A 106 8.99 4.70 -11.80
N LYS A 107 9.25 4.49 -13.10
CA LYS A 107 9.27 3.15 -13.72
C LYS A 107 10.21 2.17 -12.99
N VAL A 108 11.35 2.66 -12.52
CA VAL A 108 12.35 1.87 -11.78
C VAL A 108 11.82 1.33 -10.44
N ALA A 109 10.78 1.95 -9.87
CA ALA A 109 10.18 1.53 -8.62
C ALA A 109 8.95 0.63 -8.82
N LYS A 110 8.32 0.65 -10.00
CA LYS A 110 7.09 -0.11 -10.29
C LYS A 110 7.22 -1.60 -10.01
N GLU A 111 8.32 -2.20 -10.45
CA GLU A 111 8.58 -3.63 -10.30
C GLU A 111 8.74 -4.08 -8.85
N HIS A 112 9.35 -3.24 -8.00
CA HIS A 112 9.75 -3.65 -6.66
C HIS A 112 8.85 -3.07 -5.56
N PHE A 113 8.26 -1.90 -5.80
CA PHE A 113 7.41 -1.21 -4.83
C PHE A 113 5.93 -1.49 -5.07
N PHE A 114 5.45 -1.37 -6.31
CA PHE A 114 4.02 -1.30 -6.59
C PHE A 114 3.41 -2.62 -7.07
N ARG A 115 4.03 -3.28 -8.05
CA ARG A 115 3.55 -4.56 -8.60
C ARG A 115 3.43 -5.69 -7.57
N PRO A 116 4.33 -5.81 -6.56
CA PRO A 116 4.14 -6.80 -5.52
C PRO A 116 2.87 -6.56 -4.68
N GLU A 117 2.49 -5.29 -4.44
CA GLU A 117 1.20 -4.98 -3.81
C GLU A 117 0.01 -5.27 -4.74
N ALA A 118 0.14 -5.02 -6.05
CA ALA A 118 -0.90 -5.37 -7.03
C ALA A 118 -1.12 -6.88 -7.13
N ALA A 119 -0.05 -7.67 -7.11
CA ALA A 119 -0.14 -9.13 -7.09
C ALA A 119 -0.80 -9.64 -5.78
N ALA A 120 -0.43 -9.06 -4.63
CA ALA A 120 -1.05 -9.37 -3.35
C ALA A 120 -2.55 -9.00 -3.35
N LEU A 121 -2.92 -7.87 -3.95
CA LEU A 121 -4.30 -7.45 -4.10
C LEU A 121 -5.09 -8.44 -4.97
N ALA A 122 -4.53 -8.88 -6.09
CA ALA A 122 -5.16 -9.87 -6.97
C ALA A 122 -5.48 -11.15 -6.21
N GLN A 123 -4.47 -11.68 -5.49
CA GLN A 123 -4.62 -12.90 -4.72
C GLN A 123 -5.68 -12.77 -3.61
N LEU A 124 -5.63 -11.69 -2.82
CA LEU A 124 -6.54 -11.51 -1.70
C LEU A 124 -7.97 -11.21 -2.17
N SER A 125 -8.15 -10.37 -3.19
CA SER A 125 -9.49 -10.01 -3.67
C SER A 125 -10.15 -11.11 -4.49
N GLY A 126 -9.36 -11.98 -5.14
CA GLY A 126 -9.85 -12.92 -6.16
C GLY A 126 -10.21 -12.25 -7.49
N CYS A 127 -9.85 -10.98 -7.66
CA CYS A 127 -9.98 -10.25 -8.92
C CYS A 127 -8.74 -10.45 -9.80
N ALA A 128 -8.91 -10.24 -11.11
CA ALA A 128 -7.78 -10.02 -11.99
C ALA A 128 -7.32 -8.56 -11.81
N VAL A 129 -6.04 -8.33 -11.58
CA VAL A 129 -5.49 -6.97 -11.47
C VAL A 129 -4.65 -6.67 -12.69
N LEU A 130 -5.00 -5.64 -13.46
CA LEU A 130 -4.15 -5.08 -14.51
C LEU A 130 -3.42 -3.86 -13.95
N ASP A 131 -2.13 -4.00 -13.69
CA ASP A 131 -1.21 -2.89 -13.43
C ASP A 131 -0.80 -2.28 -14.77
N VAL A 132 -1.33 -1.09 -15.08
CA VAL A 132 -1.02 -0.40 -16.33
C VAL A 132 0.35 0.25 -16.26
N ASP A 133 1.15 0.21 -17.32
CA ASP A 133 2.49 0.81 -17.34
C ASP A 133 2.45 2.34 -17.23
N ASP A 134 1.50 2.99 -17.93
CA ASP A 134 1.22 4.43 -17.86
C ASP A 134 -0.22 4.65 -17.38
N ALA A 135 -0.39 5.44 -16.31
CA ALA A 135 -1.71 5.75 -15.76
C ALA A 135 -2.65 6.43 -16.78
N LYS A 136 -2.11 7.08 -17.81
CA LYS A 136 -2.90 7.70 -18.89
C LYS A 136 -3.66 6.67 -19.74
N ASP A 137 -3.25 5.41 -19.73
CA ASP A 137 -3.91 4.34 -20.46
C ASP A 137 -5.11 3.77 -19.69
N ALA A 138 -5.53 4.38 -18.59
CA ALA A 138 -6.64 3.90 -17.74
C ALA A 138 -7.93 3.63 -18.53
N SER A 139 -8.35 4.53 -19.43
CA SER A 139 -9.56 4.32 -20.24
C SER A 139 -9.40 3.13 -21.19
N SER A 140 -8.23 3.00 -21.83
CA SER A 140 -7.90 1.85 -22.69
C SER A 140 -7.87 0.55 -21.90
N ALA A 141 -7.40 0.57 -20.65
CA ALA A 141 -7.37 -0.58 -19.76
C ALA A 141 -8.77 -1.03 -19.32
N VAL A 142 -9.70 -0.10 -19.08
CA VAL A 142 -11.10 -0.45 -18.84
C VAL A 142 -11.70 -1.13 -20.06
N THR A 143 -11.50 -0.59 -21.27
CA THR A 143 -11.96 -1.22 -22.51
C THR A 143 -11.35 -2.61 -22.69
N PHE A 144 -10.04 -2.74 -22.51
CA PHE A 144 -9.32 -4.01 -22.59
C PHE A 144 -9.88 -5.05 -21.63
N ALA A 145 -10.16 -4.67 -20.38
CA ALA A 145 -10.75 -5.58 -19.39
C ALA A 145 -12.13 -6.07 -19.86
N ARG A 146 -13.00 -5.17 -20.35
CA ARG A 146 -14.34 -5.52 -20.87
C ARG A 146 -14.25 -6.45 -22.07
N ASP A 147 -13.35 -6.18 -23.02
CA ASP A 147 -13.13 -7.01 -24.20
C ASP A 147 -12.58 -8.40 -23.83
N ASN A 148 -11.88 -8.51 -22.70
CA ASN A 148 -11.41 -9.77 -22.12
C ASN A 148 -12.39 -10.41 -21.13
N GLY A 149 -13.67 -10.02 -21.17
CA GLY A 149 -14.75 -10.68 -20.43
C GLY A 149 -14.98 -10.17 -19.00
N ALA A 150 -14.46 -9.00 -18.65
CA ALA A 150 -14.74 -8.38 -17.36
C ALA A 150 -16.23 -8.02 -17.21
N LYS A 151 -16.89 -8.66 -16.25
CA LYS A 151 -18.26 -8.35 -15.82
C LYS A 151 -18.29 -7.13 -14.90
N THR A 152 -17.26 -6.95 -14.09
CA THR A 152 -17.04 -5.75 -13.29
C THR A 152 -15.63 -5.23 -13.50
N VAL A 153 -15.47 -3.92 -13.55
CA VAL A 153 -14.18 -3.24 -13.64
C VAL A 153 -14.13 -2.18 -12.55
N ALA A 154 -13.27 -2.41 -11.56
CA ALA A 154 -12.96 -1.45 -10.52
C ALA A 154 -11.60 -0.78 -10.81
N VAL A 155 -11.32 0.31 -10.12
CA VAL A 155 -10.05 1.03 -10.24
C VAL A 155 -9.42 1.18 -8.86
N TRP A 156 -8.13 0.89 -8.77
CA TRP A 156 -7.30 1.24 -7.62
C TRP A 156 -6.30 2.29 -8.07
N ALA A 157 -6.28 3.46 -7.42
CA ALA A 157 -5.33 4.51 -7.74
C ALA A 157 -4.50 4.89 -6.51
N PHE A 158 -3.19 4.96 -6.70
CA PHE A 158 -2.23 5.34 -5.67
C PHE A 158 -1.62 6.71 -5.97
N SER A 159 -1.51 7.56 -4.94
CA SER A 159 -0.88 8.88 -5.06
C SER A 159 -1.50 9.72 -6.19
N SER A 160 -0.69 10.35 -7.05
CA SER A 160 -1.11 11.10 -8.25
C SER A 160 -1.80 10.25 -9.32
N GLY A 161 -1.78 8.92 -9.20
CA GLY A 161 -2.62 8.02 -10.01
C GLY A 161 -4.11 8.37 -9.93
N CYS A 162 -4.57 9.00 -8.85
CA CYS A 162 -5.97 9.43 -8.67
C CYS A 162 -6.42 10.48 -9.69
N GLU A 163 -5.52 11.12 -10.43
CA GLU A 163 -5.87 12.08 -11.48
C GLU A 163 -6.29 11.40 -12.79
N TYR A 164 -6.11 10.08 -12.91
CA TYR A 164 -6.35 9.31 -14.12
C TYR A 164 -7.54 8.34 -14.02
N ILE A 165 -8.45 8.55 -13.05
CA ILE A 165 -9.64 7.70 -12.91
C ILE A 165 -10.48 7.80 -14.20
N PRO A 166 -10.69 6.68 -14.92
CA PRO A 166 -11.47 6.65 -16.14
C PRO A 166 -12.97 6.60 -15.85
N ASP A 167 -13.77 7.03 -16.83
CA ASP A 167 -15.20 6.75 -16.85
C ASP A 167 -15.47 5.24 -16.94
N GLY A 168 -16.61 4.78 -16.42
CA GLY A 168 -17.05 3.39 -16.54
C GLY A 168 -16.44 2.40 -15.53
N ALA A 169 -15.72 2.90 -14.53
CA ALA A 169 -15.36 2.15 -13.34
C ALA A 169 -16.61 1.90 -12.47
N ASP A 170 -16.82 0.67 -12.02
CA ASP A 170 -17.95 0.28 -11.17
C ASP A 170 -17.72 0.65 -9.69
N LYS A 171 -16.45 0.66 -9.26
CA LYS A 171 -15.99 1.02 -7.90
C LYS A 171 -14.57 1.59 -7.98
N VAL A 172 -14.21 2.44 -7.02
CA VAL A 172 -12.89 3.07 -6.96
C VAL A 172 -12.29 2.94 -5.56
N ALA A 173 -11.01 2.61 -5.46
CA ALA A 173 -10.25 2.79 -4.25
C ALA A 173 -9.11 3.80 -4.47
N LEU A 174 -8.97 4.75 -3.56
CA LEU A 174 -7.94 5.79 -3.58
C LEU A 174 -6.99 5.56 -2.40
N THR A 175 -5.73 5.23 -2.67
CA THR A 175 -4.71 5.08 -1.64
C THR A 175 -3.77 6.26 -1.66
N PHE A 176 -3.77 7.01 -0.55
CA PHE A 176 -2.96 8.22 -0.37
C PHE A 176 -3.09 9.22 -1.53
N PRO A 177 -4.31 9.58 -1.97
CA PRO A 177 -4.49 10.43 -3.14
C PRO A 177 -3.87 11.82 -2.91
N THR A 178 -3.18 12.37 -3.91
CA THR A 178 -2.63 13.74 -3.84
C THR A 178 -3.69 14.81 -4.06
N LYS A 179 -4.87 14.42 -4.56
CA LYS A 179 -5.98 15.31 -4.88
C LYS A 179 -7.32 14.67 -4.53
N VAL A 180 -8.25 15.49 -4.04
CA VAL A 180 -9.64 15.05 -3.83
C VAL A 180 -10.36 15.03 -5.18
N VAL A 181 -10.89 13.88 -5.56
CA VAL A 181 -11.65 13.69 -6.79
C VAL A 181 -13.07 13.26 -6.41
N PRO A 182 -14.12 14.04 -6.72
CA PRO A 182 -15.49 13.61 -6.51
C PRO A 182 -15.83 12.50 -7.50
N LEU A 183 -16.41 11.41 -7.00
CA LEU A 183 -16.77 10.23 -7.79
C LEU A 183 -18.19 9.81 -7.43
N ASP A 184 -19.01 9.54 -8.45
CA ASP A 184 -20.40 9.12 -8.30
C ASP A 184 -20.55 7.58 -8.16
N VAL A 185 -19.46 6.90 -7.80
CA VAL A 185 -19.37 5.44 -7.65
C VAL A 185 -18.89 5.09 -6.25
N PRO A 186 -19.19 3.87 -5.74
CA PRO A 186 -18.68 3.42 -4.46
C PRO A 186 -17.17 3.63 -4.38
N THR A 187 -16.75 4.43 -3.39
CA THR A 187 -15.36 4.87 -3.24
C THR A 187 -14.84 4.52 -1.85
N PHE A 188 -13.68 3.89 -1.78
CA PHE A 188 -12.94 3.65 -0.55
C PHE A 188 -11.64 4.44 -0.56
N THR A 189 -11.40 5.23 0.47
CA THR A 189 -10.25 6.13 0.53
C THR A 189 -9.38 5.80 1.73
N GLN A 190 -8.08 5.63 1.49
CA GLN A 190 -7.06 5.36 2.49
C GLN A 190 -6.12 6.56 2.62
N VAL A 191 -5.86 7.04 3.84
CA VAL A 191 -4.96 8.18 4.15
C VAL A 191 -3.97 7.81 5.25
N GLY A 192 -2.77 8.40 5.21
CA GLY A 192 -1.76 8.21 6.26
C GLY A 192 -1.89 9.23 7.39
N THR A 193 -1.70 8.81 8.64
CA THR A 193 -1.69 9.69 9.83
C THR A 193 -0.59 10.75 9.76
N ALA A 194 0.53 10.43 9.13
CA ALA A 194 1.70 11.29 8.97
C ALA A 194 2.01 11.58 7.49
N ASP A 195 1.00 11.55 6.62
CA ASP A 195 1.15 11.90 5.22
C ASP A 195 1.18 13.42 5.02
N SER A 196 2.31 13.94 4.54
CA SER A 196 2.52 15.36 4.21
C SER A 196 2.34 15.67 2.71
N ILE A 197 2.12 14.66 1.88
CA ILE A 197 2.00 14.77 0.41
C ILE A 197 0.54 14.61 -0.01
N GLY A 198 -0.16 13.64 0.58
CA GLY A 198 -1.55 13.31 0.28
C GLY A 198 -2.54 14.41 0.69
N ALA A 199 -3.69 14.42 0.01
CA ALA A 199 -4.82 15.24 0.37
C ALA A 199 -5.45 14.75 1.69
N LYS A 200 -5.84 15.68 2.55
CA LYS A 200 -6.61 15.37 3.76
C LYS A 200 -8.08 15.20 3.40
N ILE A 201 -8.62 14.01 3.65
CA ILE A 201 -9.98 13.63 3.28
C ILE A 201 -10.73 13.19 4.54
N GLU A 202 -11.83 13.87 4.85
CA GLU A 202 -12.68 13.51 5.99
C GLU A 202 -13.43 12.20 5.72
N GLY A 203 -13.54 11.33 6.72
CA GLY A 203 -14.19 10.03 6.60
C GLY A 203 -13.39 8.96 5.85
N ALA A 204 -12.13 9.24 5.49
CA ALA A 204 -11.22 8.24 4.93
C ALA A 204 -10.69 7.28 6.01
N GLU A 205 -10.41 6.04 5.61
CA GLU A 205 -9.76 5.06 6.47
C GLU A 205 -8.30 5.47 6.70
N THR A 206 -7.88 5.44 7.97
CA THR A 206 -6.61 6.02 8.39
C THR A 206 -5.60 4.93 8.76
N TYR A 207 -4.37 5.10 8.28
CA TYR A 207 -3.26 4.16 8.46
C TYR A 207 -2.08 4.84 9.14
N HIS A 208 -1.38 4.11 10.02
CA HIS A 208 -0.13 4.56 10.63
C HIS A 208 1.01 4.56 9.60
N SER A 209 1.00 5.59 8.75
CA SER A 209 1.91 5.73 7.63
C SER A 209 2.25 7.18 7.32
N THR A 210 3.39 7.39 6.67
CA THR A 210 3.60 8.54 5.78
C THR A 210 2.98 8.22 4.40
N HIS A 211 3.34 8.99 3.37
CA HIS A 211 2.93 8.69 2.00
C HIS A 211 3.52 7.37 1.44
N TYR A 212 4.73 7.00 1.90
CA TYR A 212 5.46 5.83 1.37
C TYR A 212 5.96 4.88 2.45
N ILE A 213 6.11 5.36 3.69
CA ILE A 213 6.69 4.61 4.80
C ILE A 213 5.57 4.16 5.73
N GLN A 214 5.52 2.86 5.98
CA GLN A 214 4.62 2.21 6.92
C GLN A 214 5.29 0.92 7.40
N THR A 215 4.87 0.39 8.54
CA THR A 215 5.36 -0.91 9.00
C THR A 215 4.88 -2.02 8.05
N PRO A 216 5.58 -3.17 7.97
CA PRO A 216 5.08 -4.31 7.20
C PRO A 216 3.67 -4.75 7.63
N ALA A 217 3.37 -4.70 8.93
CA ALA A 217 2.04 -5.03 9.46
C ALA A 217 0.96 -4.07 8.96
N GLU A 218 1.24 -2.76 8.95
CA GLU A 218 0.31 -1.75 8.46
C GLU A 218 0.15 -1.83 6.94
N ALA A 219 1.23 -2.09 6.20
CA ALA A 219 1.17 -2.38 4.77
C ALA A 219 0.28 -3.59 4.49
N ARG A 220 0.38 -4.66 5.29
CA ARG A 220 -0.48 -5.85 5.18
C ARG A 220 -1.94 -5.53 5.50
N ARG A 221 -2.22 -4.68 6.50
CA ARG A 221 -3.58 -4.19 6.79
C ARG A 221 -4.15 -3.42 5.60
N LYS A 222 -3.42 -2.43 5.09
CA LYS A 222 -3.80 -1.60 3.93
C LYS A 222 -4.24 -2.45 2.73
N VAL A 223 -3.44 -3.45 2.35
CA VAL A 223 -3.75 -4.32 1.20
C VAL A 223 -4.93 -5.25 1.49
N ARG A 224 -5.11 -5.73 2.73
CA ARG A 224 -6.29 -6.54 3.10
C ARG A 224 -7.59 -5.73 3.03
N ASP A 225 -7.61 -4.52 3.60
CA ASP A 225 -8.78 -3.65 3.58
C ASP A 225 -9.17 -3.29 2.13
N LEU A 226 -8.16 -3.04 1.29
CA LEU A 226 -8.34 -2.81 -0.14
C LEU A 226 -8.95 -4.02 -0.86
N ALA A 227 -8.44 -5.22 -0.57
CA ALA A 227 -8.96 -6.47 -1.13
C ALA A 227 -10.40 -6.74 -0.69
N ASP A 228 -10.72 -6.51 0.58
CA ASP A 228 -12.07 -6.68 1.13
C ASP A 228 -13.06 -5.68 0.50
N PHE A 229 -12.64 -4.45 0.22
CA PHE A 229 -13.45 -3.48 -0.50
C PHE A 229 -13.81 -3.95 -1.93
N PHE A 230 -12.85 -4.52 -2.67
CA PHE A 230 -13.10 -4.98 -4.05
C PHE A 230 -13.80 -6.34 -4.14
N ARG A 231 -13.71 -7.17 -3.10
CA ARG A 231 -14.41 -8.46 -3.04
C ARG A 231 -15.91 -8.29 -2.83
N ASN A 232 -16.29 -7.30 -2.00
CA ASN A 232 -17.69 -6.93 -1.73
C ASN A 232 -18.23 -5.99 -2.81
#